data_AF-A0A1F1KBY9-F1
#
_entry.id   AF-A0A1F1KBY9-F1
#
_cell.length_a   1.000
_cell.length_b   1.000
_cell.length_c   1.000
_cell.angle_alpha   90.00
_cell.angle_beta   90.00
_cell.angle_gamma   90.00
#
_symmetry.space_group_name_H-M   'P 1'
#
loop_
_entity.id
_entity.type
_entity.pdbx_description
1 polymer ?
#
loop_
_entity_poly.entity_id
_entity_poly.type
_entity_poly.pdbx_seq_one_letter_code
_entity_poly.pdbx_strand_id
1 'polypeptide(L)'
;MPSPRFQVVPSTYLVVLRQAPDQPGPRTEVLLQLRRGTGYMDGWWACGAAGHVEAGESFLQTATREAAEELGIEVHLDDLEPVSVLHRHVAISTPLEERIDVFVRPRRWTGEPALQEPDKAADLRWWPLDALPERTVPHEAQVLTALAEAHELGERVPPLMTRGFDQTLTLVVAVGENGAIGRDGGLPWHLPADLKHFKDTTMGGTMVMGRRTFESFGRPLPGRRHVVLTSDRDWLPGGQVDPCDREAGPRFPEVLVARTWAEALLMAGDGEVFVVGGAGVFADALPHADRLVVSEVHQAPQDADTFFPEIGPDWREISRRPADGFEVVEYRRG
;
A
#
# COMPACT_ATOMS: atom_id res chain seq x y z
N MET A 1 -12.82 -29.57 -19.09
CA MET A 1 -13.52 -28.33 -18.69
C MET A 1 -12.57 -27.18 -19.00
N PRO A 2 -13.01 -26.10 -19.67
CA PRO A 2 -12.14 -24.93 -19.84
C PRO A 2 -11.75 -24.40 -18.46
N SER A 3 -10.47 -24.08 -18.27
CA SER A 3 -10.01 -23.38 -17.05
C SER A 3 -10.85 -22.11 -16.86
N PRO A 4 -11.24 -21.78 -15.62
CA PRO A 4 -11.98 -20.55 -15.36
C PRO A 4 -11.20 -19.37 -15.95
N ARG A 5 -11.90 -18.49 -16.67
CA ARG A 5 -11.29 -17.25 -17.16
C ARG A 5 -10.92 -16.40 -15.97
N PHE A 6 -9.76 -15.78 -16.06
CA PHE A 6 -9.34 -14.76 -15.11
C PHE A 6 -10.40 -13.65 -15.00
N GLN A 7 -10.68 -13.20 -13.77
CA GLN A 7 -11.67 -12.17 -13.48
C GLN A 7 -10.98 -11.04 -12.73
N VAL A 8 -11.12 -9.82 -13.25
CA VAL A 8 -10.78 -8.58 -12.57
C VAL A 8 -11.97 -8.10 -11.76
N VAL A 9 -11.73 -7.47 -10.61
CA VAL A 9 -12.81 -6.90 -9.79
C VAL A 9 -13.04 -5.44 -10.22
N PRO A 10 -14.21 -5.10 -10.78
CA PRO A 10 -14.53 -3.74 -11.21
C PRO A 10 -15.05 -2.89 -10.05
N SER A 11 -14.59 -1.64 -9.99
CA SER A 11 -15.08 -0.63 -9.05
C SER A 11 -15.29 0.71 -9.75
N THR A 12 -16.21 1.53 -9.22
CA THR A 12 -16.41 2.91 -9.63
C THR A 12 -16.05 3.86 -8.50
N TYR A 13 -15.38 4.95 -8.84
CA TYR A 13 -14.97 6.02 -7.92
C TYR A 13 -15.58 7.35 -8.37
N LEU A 14 -16.28 8.03 -7.47
CA LEU A 14 -16.90 9.32 -7.73
C LEU A 14 -15.99 10.47 -7.28
N VAL A 15 -15.45 11.22 -8.25
CA VAL A 15 -14.64 12.41 -8.01
C VAL A 15 -15.55 13.64 -7.98
N VAL A 16 -16.06 13.97 -6.80
CA VAL A 16 -16.93 15.14 -6.61
C VAL A 16 -16.08 16.39 -6.43
N LEU A 17 -16.25 17.37 -7.32
CA LEU A 17 -15.47 18.61 -7.34
C LEU A 17 -16.35 19.83 -7.08
N ARG A 18 -15.77 20.85 -6.45
CA ARG A 18 -16.37 22.19 -6.38
C ARG A 18 -15.30 23.28 -6.54
N GLN A 19 -15.75 24.51 -6.73
CA GLN A 19 -14.89 25.69 -6.59
C GLN A 19 -14.98 26.20 -5.14
N ALA A 20 -13.84 26.49 -4.53
CA ALA A 20 -13.77 27.00 -3.17
C ALA A 20 -14.55 28.33 -3.04
N PRO A 21 -15.46 28.46 -2.04
CA PRO A 21 -16.36 29.62 -1.96
C PRO A 21 -15.70 30.95 -1.55
N ASP A 22 -14.57 30.93 -0.81
CA ASP A 22 -14.05 32.12 -0.08
C ASP A 22 -12.53 32.39 -0.19
N GLN A 23 -11.84 32.00 -1.28
CA GLN A 23 -10.41 32.31 -1.50
C GLN A 23 -10.18 33.27 -2.69
N PRO A 24 -9.10 34.07 -2.72
CA PRO A 24 -8.76 34.90 -3.87
C PRO A 24 -8.33 34.01 -5.05
N GLY A 25 -9.30 33.71 -5.93
CA GLY A 25 -9.12 32.90 -7.14
C GLY A 25 -9.90 31.57 -7.07
N PRO A 26 -10.36 31.04 -8.22
CA PRO A 26 -11.03 29.74 -8.26
C PRO A 26 -10.03 28.64 -7.92
N ARG A 27 -10.16 28.05 -6.72
CA ARG A 27 -9.42 26.86 -6.33
C ARG A 27 -10.35 25.66 -6.38
N THR A 28 -9.98 24.65 -7.15
CA THR A 28 -10.75 23.40 -7.24
C THR A 28 -10.51 22.56 -5.99
N GLU A 29 -11.60 22.15 -5.35
CA GLU A 29 -11.61 21.23 -4.21
C GLU A 29 -12.24 19.90 -4.61
N VAL A 30 -11.77 18.82 -4.00
CA VAL A 30 -12.31 17.46 -4.12
C VAL A 30 -12.89 17.01 -2.78
N LEU A 31 -14.05 16.37 -2.81
CA LEU A 31 -14.67 15.78 -1.63
C LEU A 31 -14.04 14.41 -1.34
N LEU A 32 -13.45 14.26 -0.16
CA LEU A 32 -12.87 13.01 0.31
C LEU A 32 -13.54 12.56 1.61
N GLN A 33 -13.62 11.25 1.80
CA GLN A 33 -14.05 10.62 3.06
C GLN A 33 -12.87 9.92 3.74
N LEU A 34 -12.79 10.06 5.07
CA LEU A 34 -11.79 9.37 5.88
C LEU A 34 -12.31 7.98 6.23
N ARG A 35 -11.71 6.93 5.66
CA ARG A 35 -12.13 5.54 5.85
C ARG A 35 -11.96 5.07 7.30
N ARG A 36 -12.93 4.33 7.83
CA ARG A 36 -12.87 3.71 9.17
C ARG A 36 -13.72 2.46 9.21
N GLY A 37 -13.25 1.37 9.81
CA GLY A 37 -14.09 0.18 10.02
C GLY A 37 -14.42 -0.59 8.75
N THR A 38 -13.78 -0.27 7.62
CA THR A 38 -13.99 -0.94 6.33
C THR A 38 -13.16 -2.22 6.20
N GLY A 39 -12.11 -2.36 7.02
CA GLY A 39 -11.14 -3.45 6.91
C GLY A 39 -10.19 -3.31 5.72
N TYR A 40 -10.25 -2.21 4.96
CA TYR A 40 -9.35 -1.89 3.87
C TYR A 40 -8.96 -0.41 3.88
N MET A 41 -7.67 -0.11 4.04
CA MET A 41 -7.14 1.27 4.05
C MET A 41 -7.83 2.18 5.09
N ASP A 42 -8.17 1.64 6.26
CA ASP A 42 -8.74 2.44 7.35
C ASP A 42 -7.74 3.50 7.84
N GLY A 43 -8.21 4.72 8.12
CA GLY A 43 -7.38 5.88 8.44
C GLY A 43 -6.80 6.62 7.24
N TRP A 44 -7.21 6.27 6.01
CA TRP A 44 -6.85 6.95 4.77
C TRP A 44 -8.04 7.69 4.17
N TRP A 45 -7.77 8.82 3.52
CA TRP A 45 -8.74 9.58 2.74
C TRP A 45 -8.93 8.94 1.36
N ALA A 46 -10.18 8.74 0.97
CA ALA A 46 -10.60 8.23 -0.33
C ALA A 46 -11.64 9.16 -0.97
N CYS A 47 -11.94 8.97 -2.25
CA CYS A 47 -13.02 9.62 -2.96
C CYS A 47 -14.31 9.52 -2.15
N GLY A 48 -15.08 10.61 -2.11
CA GLY A 48 -16.27 10.73 -1.27
C GLY A 48 -17.31 9.62 -1.45
N ALA A 49 -17.36 8.99 -2.63
CA ALA A 49 -18.13 7.77 -2.85
C ALA A 49 -17.36 6.80 -3.76
N ALA A 50 -17.36 5.50 -3.43
CA ALA A 50 -16.82 4.47 -4.31
C ALA A 50 -17.31 3.06 -3.95
N GLY A 51 -17.52 2.21 -4.95
CA GLY A 51 -17.89 0.83 -4.69
C GLY A 51 -17.77 -0.12 -5.87
N HIS A 52 -17.97 -1.41 -5.59
CA HIS A 52 -17.87 -2.47 -6.60
C HIS A 52 -19.05 -2.39 -7.56
N VAL A 53 -18.81 -2.73 -8.82
CA VAL A 53 -19.89 -2.84 -9.82
C VAL A 53 -20.65 -4.15 -9.60
N GLU A 54 -21.96 -4.07 -9.45
CA GLU A 54 -22.82 -5.24 -9.26
C GLU A 54 -23.19 -5.93 -10.58
N ALA A 55 -23.66 -7.18 -10.48
CA ALA A 55 -24.07 -7.94 -11.65
C ALA A 55 -25.27 -7.28 -12.36
N GLY A 56 -25.08 -6.91 -13.63
CA GLY A 56 -26.11 -6.21 -14.43
C GLY A 56 -26.07 -4.69 -14.30
N GLU A 57 -25.12 -4.15 -13.54
CA GLU A 57 -24.88 -2.72 -13.36
C GLU A 57 -23.74 -2.23 -14.28
N SER A 58 -23.86 -1.01 -14.80
CA SER A 58 -22.74 -0.31 -15.47
C SER A 58 -21.99 0.59 -14.49
N PHE A 59 -20.73 0.94 -14.79
CA PHE A 59 -19.95 1.87 -13.97
C PHE A 59 -20.70 3.18 -13.66
N LEU A 60 -21.46 3.72 -14.62
CA LEU A 60 -22.22 4.96 -14.38
C LEU A 60 -23.40 4.75 -13.43
N GLN A 61 -24.09 3.61 -13.51
CA GLN A 61 -25.16 3.26 -12.58
C GLN A 61 -24.61 3.04 -11.16
N THR A 62 -23.46 2.35 -11.04
CA THR A 62 -22.72 2.23 -9.77
C THR A 62 -22.42 3.61 -9.21
N ALA A 63 -21.90 4.54 -10.02
CA ALA A 63 -21.60 5.89 -9.54
C ALA A 63 -22.82 6.62 -8.97
N THR A 64 -23.97 6.54 -9.65
CA THR A 64 -25.23 7.14 -9.16
C THR A 64 -25.71 6.47 -7.87
N ARG A 65 -25.61 5.15 -7.76
CA ARG A 65 -25.99 4.41 -6.55
C ARG A 65 -25.09 4.78 -5.37
N GLU A 66 -23.78 4.71 -5.53
CA GLU A 66 -22.82 5.05 -4.47
C GLU A 66 -22.92 6.52 -4.06
N ALA A 67 -23.23 7.44 -5.00
CA ALA A 67 -23.48 8.84 -4.66
C ALA A 67 -24.69 9.02 -3.71
N ALA A 68 -25.74 8.23 -3.91
CA ALA A 68 -26.91 8.26 -3.04
C ALA A 68 -26.64 7.55 -1.71
N GLU A 69 -25.99 6.38 -1.74
CA GLU A 69 -25.74 5.52 -0.58
C GLU A 69 -24.70 6.08 0.38
N GLU A 70 -23.57 6.62 -0.12
CA GLU A 70 -22.47 7.09 0.74
C GLU A 70 -22.54 8.60 1.03
N LEU A 71 -23.07 9.40 0.10
CA LEU A 71 -23.07 10.87 0.18
C LEU A 71 -24.46 11.50 0.31
N GLY A 72 -25.54 10.76 0.07
CA GLY A 72 -26.91 11.28 0.13
C GLY A 72 -27.24 12.31 -0.96
N ILE A 73 -26.52 12.29 -2.08
CA ILE A 73 -26.76 13.17 -3.24
C ILE A 73 -27.33 12.40 -4.43
N GLU A 74 -28.14 13.07 -5.22
CA GLU A 74 -28.71 12.51 -6.44
C GLU A 74 -27.92 12.98 -7.66
N VAL A 75 -27.42 12.03 -8.46
CA VAL A 75 -26.68 12.29 -9.70
C VAL A 75 -27.36 11.59 -10.87
N HIS A 76 -27.80 12.36 -11.87
CA HIS A 76 -28.35 11.78 -13.09
C HIS A 76 -27.23 11.21 -13.98
N LEU A 77 -27.49 10.12 -14.70
CA LEU A 77 -26.48 9.45 -15.55
C LEU A 77 -25.87 10.40 -16.59
N ASP A 78 -26.68 11.29 -17.18
CA ASP A 78 -26.22 12.28 -18.17
C ASP A 78 -25.32 13.37 -17.59
N ASP A 79 -25.26 13.51 -16.26
CA ASP A 79 -24.39 14.46 -15.58
C ASP A 79 -23.03 13.86 -15.22
N LEU A 80 -22.82 12.55 -15.40
CA LEU A 80 -21.54 11.88 -15.16
C LEU A 80 -20.61 11.99 -16.37
N GLU A 81 -19.35 12.32 -16.10
CA GLU A 81 -18.27 12.35 -17.09
C GLU A 81 -17.12 11.43 -16.66
N PRO A 82 -16.53 10.65 -17.58
CA PRO A 82 -15.35 9.85 -17.26
C PRO A 82 -14.13 10.74 -16.97
N VAL A 83 -13.38 10.38 -15.94
CA VAL A 83 -12.10 11.02 -15.58
C VAL A 83 -10.94 10.17 -16.11
N SER A 84 -10.84 8.93 -15.64
CA SER A 84 -9.80 7.97 -16.05
C SER A 84 -10.20 6.55 -15.67
N VAL A 85 -9.48 5.58 -16.21
CA VAL A 85 -9.51 4.18 -15.77
C VAL A 85 -8.14 3.83 -15.22
N LEU A 86 -8.09 3.28 -14.02
CA LEU A 86 -6.87 2.74 -13.43
C LEU A 86 -6.95 1.22 -13.36
N HIS A 87 -6.04 0.56 -14.06
CA HIS A 87 -5.84 -0.88 -13.95
C HIS A 87 -4.74 -1.16 -12.94
N ARG A 88 -5.04 -1.91 -11.87
CA ARG A 88 -4.06 -2.14 -10.81
C ARG A 88 -3.92 -3.59 -10.40
N HIS A 89 -2.71 -3.91 -9.98
CA HIS A 89 -2.26 -5.22 -9.55
C HIS A 89 -1.37 -5.06 -8.30
N VAL A 90 -1.21 -6.14 -7.53
CA VAL A 90 -0.23 -6.24 -6.44
C VAL A 90 0.50 -7.58 -6.53
N ALA A 91 1.83 -7.57 -6.38
CA ALA A 91 2.69 -8.73 -6.62
C ALA A 91 2.39 -9.95 -5.73
N ILE A 92 1.79 -9.74 -4.54
CA ILE A 92 1.32 -10.79 -3.63
C ILE A 92 -0.17 -10.60 -3.42
N SER A 93 -0.97 -11.48 -4.00
CA SER A 93 -2.38 -11.63 -3.67
C SER A 93 -2.85 -13.04 -4.04
N THR A 94 -3.44 -13.74 -3.08
CA THR A 94 -4.11 -15.03 -3.31
C THR A 94 -5.53 -14.97 -2.71
N PRO A 95 -6.59 -15.02 -3.54
CA PRO A 95 -6.56 -14.97 -5.01
C PRO A 95 -5.97 -13.64 -5.54
N LEU A 96 -5.48 -13.65 -6.78
CA LEU A 96 -4.88 -12.47 -7.43
C LEU A 96 -5.85 -11.28 -7.37
N GLU A 97 -5.41 -10.17 -6.79
CA GLU A 97 -6.17 -8.94 -6.59
C GLU A 97 -5.84 -7.96 -7.71
N GLU A 98 -6.40 -8.22 -8.89
CA GLU A 98 -6.36 -7.32 -10.03
C GLU A 98 -7.70 -6.59 -10.17
N ARG A 99 -7.62 -5.29 -10.35
CA ARG A 99 -8.79 -4.40 -10.28
C ARG A 99 -8.81 -3.41 -11.42
N ILE A 100 -10.01 -3.14 -11.90
CA ILE A 100 -10.28 -2.03 -12.81
C ILE A 100 -11.11 -1.01 -12.06
N ASP A 101 -10.49 0.13 -11.78
CA ASP A 101 -11.10 1.24 -11.08
C ASP A 101 -11.48 2.31 -12.11
N VAL A 102 -12.77 2.58 -12.26
CA VAL A 102 -13.28 3.61 -13.18
C VAL A 102 -13.62 4.87 -12.39
N PHE A 103 -12.92 5.96 -12.68
CA PHE A 103 -13.13 7.25 -12.06
C PHE A 103 -14.07 8.09 -12.92
N VAL A 104 -15.13 8.60 -12.31
CA VAL A 104 -16.12 9.47 -12.96
C VAL A 104 -16.38 10.68 -12.08
N ARG A 105 -16.77 11.80 -12.68
CA ARG A 105 -17.14 13.02 -11.96
C ARG A 105 -18.57 13.45 -12.30
N PRO A 106 -19.38 13.90 -11.32
CA PRO A 106 -20.63 14.55 -11.60
C PRO A 106 -20.40 16.02 -11.98
N ARG A 107 -21.04 16.48 -13.06
CA ARG A 107 -21.11 17.91 -13.40
C ARG A 107 -22.14 18.66 -12.58
N ARG A 108 -23.20 17.96 -12.19
CA ARG A 108 -24.35 18.46 -11.43
C ARG A 108 -24.86 17.36 -10.53
N TRP A 109 -25.43 17.76 -9.41
CA TRP A 109 -26.12 16.88 -8.47
C TRP A 109 -27.16 17.67 -7.69
N THR A 110 -28.08 16.97 -7.04
CA THR A 110 -29.05 17.54 -6.10
C THR A 110 -28.74 17.05 -4.69
N GLY A 111 -28.97 17.91 -3.69
CA GLY A 111 -28.67 17.61 -2.29
C GLY A 111 -27.32 18.16 -1.85
N GLU A 112 -27.07 18.09 -0.53
CA GLU A 112 -25.81 18.49 0.07
C GLU A 112 -25.04 17.24 0.51
N PRO A 113 -23.81 17.00 0.01
CA PRO A 113 -23.04 15.82 0.38
C PRO A 113 -22.85 15.74 1.90
N ALA A 114 -23.26 14.61 2.47
CA ALA A 114 -23.15 14.34 3.89
C ALA A 114 -22.86 12.86 4.10
N LEU A 115 -22.14 12.55 5.18
CA LEU A 115 -21.79 11.19 5.53
C LEU A 115 -23.03 10.35 5.83
N GLN A 116 -23.33 9.34 4.99
CA GLN A 116 -24.47 8.44 5.19
C GLN A 116 -24.09 7.14 5.91
N GLU A 117 -22.81 6.73 5.84
CA GLU A 117 -22.32 5.48 6.42
C GLU A 117 -21.29 5.73 7.55
N PRO A 118 -21.72 6.20 8.74
CA PRO A 118 -20.82 6.59 9.82
C PRO A 118 -19.99 5.44 10.41
N ASP A 119 -20.38 4.19 10.15
CA ASP A 119 -19.62 3.00 10.57
C ASP A 119 -18.44 2.69 9.64
N LYS A 120 -18.47 3.21 8.40
CA LYS A 120 -17.46 2.98 7.34
C LYS A 120 -16.56 4.19 7.08
N ALA A 121 -16.95 5.36 7.56
CA ALA A 121 -16.17 6.58 7.43
C ALA A 121 -16.24 7.44 8.70
N ALA A 122 -15.13 8.12 9.00
CA ALA A 122 -14.96 8.92 10.21
C ALA A 122 -15.18 10.42 9.99
N ASP A 123 -14.93 10.90 8.78
CA ASP A 123 -15.04 12.30 8.39
C ASP A 123 -15.33 12.40 6.89
N LEU A 124 -15.92 13.51 6.46
CA LEU A 124 -16.19 13.85 5.07
C LEU A 124 -15.83 15.33 4.87
N ARG A 125 -14.86 15.62 4.00
CA ARG A 125 -14.29 16.95 3.89
C ARG A 125 -13.87 17.31 2.48
N TRP A 126 -14.00 18.58 2.15
CA TRP A 126 -13.43 19.19 0.96
C TRP A 126 -11.95 19.47 1.16
N TRP A 127 -11.12 18.91 0.29
CA TRP A 127 -9.68 19.13 0.24
C TRP A 127 -9.30 19.85 -1.04
N PRO A 128 -8.30 20.75 -1.01
CA PRO A 128 -7.77 21.29 -2.25
C PRO A 128 -7.22 20.18 -3.14
N LEU A 129 -7.60 20.17 -4.42
CA LEU A 129 -7.20 19.12 -5.36
C LEU A 129 -5.67 19.08 -5.58
N ASP A 130 -5.03 20.24 -5.46
CA ASP A 130 -3.58 20.45 -5.55
C ASP A 130 -2.83 20.25 -4.22
N ALA A 131 -3.54 19.95 -3.12
CA ALA A 131 -2.96 19.74 -1.80
C ALA A 131 -3.72 18.64 -1.04
N LEU A 132 -3.71 17.44 -1.62
CA LEU A 132 -4.34 16.26 -1.03
C LEU A 132 -3.68 15.90 0.33
N PRO A 133 -4.43 15.29 1.26
CA PRO A 133 -3.87 14.71 2.47
C PRO A 133 -2.74 13.72 2.17
N GLU A 134 -1.71 13.69 3.00
CA GLU A 134 -0.60 12.74 2.87
C GLU A 134 -1.10 11.29 2.83
N ARG A 135 -2.08 10.94 3.67
CA ARG A 135 -2.74 9.63 3.69
C ARG A 135 -3.96 9.59 2.77
N THR A 136 -3.79 9.90 1.50
CA THR A 136 -4.81 9.63 0.46
C THR A 136 -4.56 8.26 -0.15
N VAL A 137 -5.61 7.45 -0.31
CA VAL A 137 -5.51 6.08 -0.81
C VAL A 137 -4.69 6.05 -2.11
N PRO A 138 -3.59 5.27 -2.20
CA PRO A 138 -2.54 5.54 -3.18
C PRO A 138 -2.97 5.52 -4.65
N HIS A 139 -3.86 4.61 -5.03
CA HIS A 139 -4.34 4.49 -6.41
C HIS A 139 -5.31 5.63 -6.78
N GLU A 140 -6.06 6.14 -5.80
CA GLU A 140 -6.93 7.31 -5.98
C GLU A 140 -6.11 8.59 -6.01
N ALA A 141 -5.10 8.72 -5.14
CA ALA A 141 -4.16 9.84 -5.13
C ALA A 141 -3.46 10.00 -6.47
N GLN A 142 -3.09 8.90 -7.14
CA GLN A 142 -2.49 8.91 -8.48
C GLN A 142 -3.41 9.56 -9.52
N VAL A 143 -4.70 9.21 -9.53
CA VAL A 143 -5.68 9.78 -10.48
C VAL A 143 -6.02 11.22 -10.12
N LEU A 144 -6.20 11.53 -8.83
CA LEU A 144 -6.48 12.89 -8.37
C LEU A 144 -5.31 13.85 -8.63
N THR A 145 -4.06 13.40 -8.48
CA THR A 145 -2.87 14.19 -8.82
C THR A 145 -2.82 14.46 -10.33
N ALA A 146 -3.02 13.44 -11.16
CA ALA A 146 -3.08 13.61 -12.61
C ALA A 146 -4.22 14.56 -13.04
N LEU A 147 -5.34 14.53 -12.32
CA LEU A 147 -6.45 15.47 -12.52
C LEU A 147 -6.10 16.91 -12.11
N ALA A 148 -5.37 17.09 -11.01
CA ALA A 148 -4.88 18.40 -10.57
C ALA A 148 -3.95 19.01 -11.63
N GLU A 149 -2.96 18.24 -12.09
CA GLU A 149 -1.99 18.64 -13.12
C GLU A 149 -2.68 18.97 -14.44
N ALA A 150 -3.60 18.10 -14.90
CA ALA A 150 -4.36 18.33 -16.12
C ALA A 150 -5.22 19.60 -16.04
N HIS A 151 -5.79 19.90 -14.87
CA HIS A 151 -6.56 21.13 -14.65
C HIS A 151 -5.68 22.39 -14.74
N GLU A 152 -4.49 22.35 -14.16
CA GLU A 152 -3.52 23.46 -14.21
C GLU A 152 -3.02 23.72 -15.65
N LEU A 153 -2.72 22.64 -16.39
CA LEU A 153 -2.16 22.73 -17.74
C LEU A 153 -3.21 22.90 -18.85
N GLY A 154 -4.51 22.75 -18.53
CA GLY A 154 -5.58 22.73 -19.53
C GLY A 154 -5.54 21.48 -20.41
N GLU A 155 -4.97 20.39 -19.90
CA GLU A 155 -4.81 19.12 -20.58
C GLU A 155 -5.91 18.12 -20.18
N ARG A 156 -5.86 16.91 -20.73
CA ARG A 156 -6.71 15.80 -20.32
C ARG A 156 -5.93 14.83 -19.47
N VAL A 157 -6.58 14.32 -18.41
CA VAL A 157 -6.07 13.19 -17.65
C VAL A 157 -5.86 12.00 -18.60
N PRO A 158 -4.76 11.22 -18.46
CA PRO A 158 -4.60 10.00 -19.22
C PRO A 158 -5.84 9.12 -19.10
N PRO A 159 -6.42 8.63 -20.20
CA PRO A 159 -7.68 7.89 -20.16
C PRO A 159 -7.54 6.49 -19.54
N LEU A 160 -6.32 5.94 -19.56
CA LEU A 160 -5.95 4.67 -18.95
C LEU A 160 -4.61 4.87 -18.23
N MET A 161 -4.55 4.39 -16.99
CA MET A 161 -3.37 4.41 -16.14
C MET A 161 -3.17 3.01 -15.55
N THR A 162 -1.94 2.70 -15.13
CA THR A 162 -1.60 1.44 -14.48
C THR A 162 -0.95 1.69 -13.12
N ARG A 163 -1.04 0.71 -12.22
CA ARG A 163 -0.34 0.69 -10.95
C ARG A 163 0.00 -0.73 -10.51
N GLY A 164 1.20 -0.94 -10.00
CA GLY A 164 1.67 -2.21 -9.42
C GLY A 164 2.00 -3.30 -10.44
N PHE A 165 2.08 -2.94 -11.73
CA PHE A 165 2.50 -3.85 -12.80
C PHE A 165 4.02 -3.87 -12.98
N ASP A 166 4.72 -2.81 -12.57
CA ASP A 166 6.18 -2.72 -12.56
C ASP A 166 6.75 -2.96 -11.15
N GLN A 167 5.95 -3.58 -10.27
CA GLN A 167 6.33 -3.91 -8.90
C GLN A 167 7.13 -5.21 -8.88
N THR A 168 8.32 -5.18 -8.30
CA THR A 168 9.18 -6.37 -8.10
C THR A 168 9.46 -6.58 -6.62
N LEU A 169 9.62 -7.83 -6.21
CA LEU A 169 9.85 -8.22 -4.82
C LEU A 169 11.25 -8.79 -4.62
N THR A 170 12.01 -8.14 -3.75
CA THR A 170 13.34 -8.58 -3.34
C THR A 170 13.32 -8.90 -1.85
N LEU A 171 13.58 -10.17 -1.49
CA LEU A 171 13.78 -10.53 -0.08
C LEU A 171 15.22 -10.22 0.31
N VAL A 172 15.40 -9.48 1.40
CA VAL A 172 16.72 -9.17 1.96
C VAL A 172 16.81 -9.78 3.35
N VAL A 173 17.73 -10.71 3.56
CA VAL A 173 17.79 -11.51 4.79
C VAL A 173 19.22 -11.92 5.14
N ALA A 174 19.54 -11.97 6.43
CA ALA A 174 20.75 -12.63 6.93
C ALA A 174 20.37 -13.97 7.56
N VAL A 175 21.03 -15.04 7.13
CA VAL A 175 20.69 -16.44 7.47
C VAL A 175 21.94 -17.16 7.96
N GLY A 176 21.87 -17.76 9.16
CA GLY A 176 22.94 -18.60 9.69
C GLY A 176 23.04 -19.94 8.98
N GLU A 177 24.14 -20.68 9.19
CA GLU A 177 24.40 -21.97 8.53
C GLU A 177 23.30 -23.02 8.79
N ASN A 178 22.58 -22.89 9.91
CA ASN A 178 21.44 -23.74 10.28
C ASN A 178 20.07 -23.17 9.86
N GLY A 179 20.05 -22.15 8.99
CA GLY A 179 18.83 -21.47 8.55
C GLY A 179 18.28 -20.43 9.53
N ALA A 180 18.97 -20.19 10.66
CA ALA A 180 18.50 -19.25 11.69
C ALA A 180 18.48 -17.81 11.17
N ILE A 181 17.46 -17.05 11.55
CA ILE A 181 17.35 -15.60 11.26
C ILE A 181 17.01 -14.76 12.50
N GLY A 182 16.69 -15.39 13.62
CA GLY A 182 16.26 -14.67 14.82
C GLY A 182 16.34 -15.51 16.09
N ARG A 183 16.48 -14.79 17.21
CA ARG A 183 16.36 -15.28 18.58
C ARG A 183 15.76 -14.18 19.44
N ASP A 184 14.72 -14.48 20.21
CA ASP A 184 14.07 -13.54 21.14
C ASP A 184 13.68 -12.20 20.47
N GLY A 185 13.33 -12.23 19.18
CA GLY A 185 12.93 -11.05 18.40
C GLY A 185 14.08 -10.20 17.86
N GLY A 186 15.33 -10.57 18.10
CA GLY A 186 16.52 -9.90 17.54
C GLY A 186 17.35 -10.80 16.63
N LEU A 187 18.36 -10.22 15.98
CA LEU A 187 19.39 -10.99 15.27
C LEU A 187 20.29 -11.72 16.28
N PRO A 188 20.64 -13.01 16.08
CA PRO A 188 21.48 -13.76 17.01
C PRO A 188 22.94 -13.30 17.07
N TRP A 189 23.36 -12.48 16.10
CA TRP A 189 24.74 -12.02 15.92
C TRP A 189 24.81 -10.50 15.80
N HIS A 190 26.03 -9.98 15.97
CA HIS A 190 26.34 -8.57 15.75
C HIS A 190 27.37 -8.44 14.62
N LEU A 191 26.89 -8.13 13.41
CA LEU A 191 27.72 -8.01 12.20
C LEU A 191 27.53 -6.62 11.56
N PRO A 192 28.34 -5.61 11.93
CA PRO A 192 28.21 -4.25 11.40
C PRO A 192 28.36 -4.16 9.87
N ALA A 193 29.17 -5.02 9.26
CA ALA A 193 29.35 -5.09 7.81
C ALA A 193 28.08 -5.54 7.08
N ASP A 194 27.34 -6.50 7.65
CA ASP A 194 26.04 -6.93 7.14
C ASP A 194 24.99 -5.82 7.31
N LEU A 195 24.94 -5.16 8.46
CA LEU A 195 24.05 -4.00 8.66
C LEU A 195 24.31 -2.87 7.66
N LYS A 196 25.58 -2.63 7.31
CA LYS A 196 25.95 -1.68 6.25
C LYS A 196 25.46 -2.17 4.89
N HIS A 197 25.65 -3.44 4.57
CA HIS A 197 25.15 -4.03 3.33
C HIS A 197 23.62 -3.91 3.22
N PHE A 198 22.88 -4.29 4.27
CA PHE A 198 21.44 -4.15 4.36
C PHE A 198 20.99 -2.69 4.12
N LYS A 199 21.68 -1.73 4.76
CA LYS A 199 21.40 -0.31 4.54
C LYS A 199 21.62 0.10 3.08
N ASP A 200 22.74 -0.29 2.49
CA ASP A 200 23.10 0.09 1.12
C ASP A 200 22.12 -0.53 0.12
N THR A 201 21.72 -1.78 0.33
CA THR A 201 20.76 -2.50 -0.52
C THR A 201 19.35 -1.89 -0.47
N THR A 202 18.89 -1.49 0.72
CA THR A 202 17.49 -1.01 0.92
C THR A 202 17.33 0.51 0.77
N MET A 203 18.42 1.27 0.62
CA MET A 203 18.41 2.74 0.63
C MET A 203 17.49 3.33 -0.45
N GLY A 204 16.65 4.30 -0.07
CA GLY A 204 15.71 4.96 -0.98
C GLY A 204 14.51 4.09 -1.38
N GLY A 205 14.50 2.80 -1.01
CA GLY A 205 13.41 1.88 -1.31
C GLY A 205 12.30 1.85 -0.25
N THR A 206 11.30 1.01 -0.54
CA THR A 206 10.22 0.69 0.39
C THR A 206 10.47 -0.69 1.01
N MET A 207 10.48 -0.75 2.34
CA MET A 207 10.63 -1.99 3.08
C MET A 207 9.27 -2.46 3.62
N VAL A 208 8.92 -3.71 3.35
CA VAL A 208 7.78 -4.40 3.92
C VAL A 208 8.27 -5.38 4.98
N MET A 209 7.70 -5.32 6.18
CA MET A 209 8.08 -6.17 7.29
C MET A 209 6.94 -6.45 8.26
N GLY A 210 7.10 -7.48 9.10
CA GLY A 210 6.17 -7.76 10.19
C GLY A 210 6.40 -6.84 11.40
N ARG A 211 5.37 -6.67 12.23
CA ARG A 211 5.41 -5.86 13.46
C ARG A 211 6.66 -6.10 14.32
N ARG A 212 6.95 -7.36 14.67
CA ARG A 212 8.07 -7.71 15.56
C ARG A 212 9.42 -7.31 14.98
N THR A 213 9.60 -7.43 13.66
CA THR A 213 10.81 -7.01 12.96
C THR A 213 10.97 -5.49 13.03
N PHE A 214 9.90 -4.74 12.84
CA PHE A 214 9.94 -3.29 12.99
C PHE A 214 10.27 -2.86 14.42
N GLU A 215 9.66 -3.51 15.42
CA GLU A 215 9.90 -3.23 16.84
C GLU A 215 11.35 -3.48 17.27
N SER A 216 12.03 -4.45 16.65
CA SER A 216 13.44 -4.75 16.95
C SER A 216 14.41 -3.64 16.50
N PHE A 217 14.02 -2.81 15.53
CA PHE A 217 14.83 -1.64 15.12
C PHE A 217 14.77 -0.49 16.13
N GLY A 218 13.73 -0.44 16.97
CA GLY A 218 13.46 0.62 17.95
C GLY A 218 13.02 1.98 17.36
N ARG A 219 13.38 2.27 16.10
CA ARG A 219 12.94 3.46 15.35
C ARG A 219 13.00 3.22 13.84
N PRO A 220 12.25 3.99 13.03
CA PRO A 220 12.34 3.93 11.57
C PRO A 220 13.76 4.20 11.10
N LEU A 221 14.18 3.46 10.07
CA LEU A 221 15.52 3.58 9.50
C LEU A 221 15.56 4.76 8.48
N PRO A 222 16.37 5.81 8.69
CA PRO A 222 16.33 7.02 7.85
C PRO A 222 16.54 6.76 6.35
N GLY A 223 15.83 7.50 5.50
CA GLY A 223 15.97 7.40 4.03
C GLY A 223 15.32 6.16 3.42
N ARG A 224 14.48 5.44 4.16
CA ARG A 224 13.72 4.26 3.71
C ARG A 224 12.28 4.38 4.12
N ARG A 225 11.36 4.03 3.22
CA ARG A 225 9.94 3.97 3.54
C ARG A 225 9.62 2.65 4.23
N HIS A 226 8.77 2.68 5.25
CA HIS A 226 8.44 1.49 6.04
C HIS A 226 6.95 1.19 5.91
N VAL A 227 6.65 -0.07 5.57
CA VAL A 227 5.30 -0.63 5.57
C VAL A 227 5.30 -1.83 6.51
N VAL A 228 4.52 -1.76 7.59
CA VAL A 228 4.47 -2.76 8.65
C VAL A 228 3.18 -3.55 8.56
N LEU A 229 3.31 -4.85 8.35
CA LEU A 229 2.22 -5.82 8.38
C LEU A 229 1.90 -6.22 9.82
N THR A 230 0.64 -6.03 10.23
CA THR A 230 0.14 -6.45 11.55
C THR A 230 -1.36 -6.68 11.57
N SER A 231 -1.77 -7.78 12.21
CA SER A 231 -3.18 -8.09 12.50
C SER A 231 -3.73 -7.34 13.72
N ASP A 232 -2.85 -6.73 14.52
CA ASP A 232 -3.21 -5.95 15.70
C ASP A 232 -3.78 -4.59 15.29
N ARG A 233 -5.12 -4.46 15.34
CA ARG A 233 -5.86 -3.28 14.86
C ARG A 233 -5.53 -2.01 15.64
N ASP A 234 -5.15 -2.14 16.90
CA ASP A 234 -4.89 -1.01 17.80
C ASP A 234 -3.40 -0.63 17.82
N TRP A 235 -2.55 -1.37 17.09
CA TRP A 235 -1.13 -1.10 17.06
C TRP A 235 -0.80 0.21 16.33
N LEU A 236 0.00 1.04 16.98
CA LEU A 236 0.52 2.30 16.47
C LEU A 236 2.06 2.23 16.36
N PRO A 237 2.66 2.68 15.23
CA PRO A 237 4.11 2.70 15.07
C PRO A 237 4.82 3.50 16.18
N GLY A 238 5.61 2.80 16.99
CA GLY A 238 6.33 3.40 18.14
C GLY A 238 5.45 3.74 19.34
N GLY A 239 4.20 3.26 19.36
CA GLY A 239 3.19 3.60 20.37
C GLY A 239 2.62 5.01 20.18
N GLN A 240 1.77 5.41 21.12
CA GLN A 240 1.27 6.79 21.21
C GLN A 240 2.40 7.77 21.53
N VAL A 241 2.32 8.98 20.95
CA VAL A 241 3.20 10.10 21.31
C VAL A 241 3.05 10.43 22.80
N ASP A 242 1.81 10.54 23.26
CA ASP A 242 1.45 10.72 24.67
C ASP A 242 0.46 9.62 25.09
N PRO A 243 0.87 8.68 25.96
CA PRO A 243 -0.02 7.62 26.46
C PRO A 243 -1.23 8.14 27.26
N CYS A 244 -1.20 9.39 27.72
CA CYS A 244 -2.29 10.02 28.47
C CYS A 244 -3.31 10.73 27.56
N ASP A 245 -2.98 10.95 26.29
CA ASP A 245 -3.87 11.55 25.31
C ASP A 245 -4.20 10.53 24.21
N ARG A 246 -5.45 10.04 24.22
CA ARG A 246 -5.89 9.04 23.25
C ARG A 246 -5.98 9.59 21.83
N GLU A 247 -6.08 10.90 21.67
CA GLU A 247 -6.08 11.58 20.36
C GLU A 247 -4.65 11.82 19.85
N ALA A 248 -3.63 11.61 20.70
CA ALA A 248 -2.26 11.70 20.26
C ALA A 248 -1.94 10.61 19.23
N GLY A 249 -1.37 11.03 18.10
CA GLY A 249 -1.01 10.14 17.01
C GLY A 249 0.12 9.15 17.35
N PRO A 250 0.52 8.31 16.39
CA PRO A 250 1.67 7.43 16.54
C PRO A 250 2.96 8.23 16.68
N ARG A 251 3.93 7.69 17.44
CA ARG A 251 5.28 8.27 17.58
C ARG A 251 6.03 8.35 16.25
N PHE A 252 5.76 7.43 15.34
CA PHE A 252 6.35 7.38 13.99
C PHE A 252 5.25 7.49 12.91
N PRO A 253 4.70 8.69 12.67
CA PRO A 253 3.59 8.89 11.72
C PRO A 253 3.92 8.55 10.27
N GLU A 254 5.21 8.58 9.90
CA GLU A 254 5.75 8.24 8.58
C GLU A 254 5.73 6.74 8.26
N VAL A 255 5.54 5.89 9.27
CA VAL A 255 5.46 4.44 9.10
C VAL A 255 4.04 4.06 8.69
N LEU A 256 3.92 3.36 7.57
CA LEU A 256 2.65 2.89 7.08
C LEU A 256 2.30 1.55 7.71
N VAL A 257 1.03 1.38 8.07
CA VAL A 257 0.52 0.14 8.69
C VAL A 257 -0.42 -0.52 7.71
N ALA A 258 -0.13 -1.77 7.37
CA ALA A 258 -0.94 -2.59 6.50
C ALA A 258 -1.49 -3.81 7.25
N ARG A 259 -2.72 -4.19 6.93
CA ARG A 259 -3.45 -5.33 7.50
C ARG A 259 -3.33 -6.57 6.64
N THR A 260 -3.07 -6.36 5.35
CA THR A 260 -2.94 -7.42 4.34
C THR A 260 -1.76 -7.12 3.42
N TRP A 261 -1.30 -8.15 2.71
CA TRP A 261 -0.30 -8.00 1.66
C TRP A 261 -0.76 -7.06 0.55
N ALA A 262 -2.04 -7.12 0.18
CA ALA A 262 -2.59 -6.23 -0.83
C ALA A 262 -2.51 -4.76 -0.43
N GLU A 263 -2.84 -4.41 0.82
CA GLU A 263 -2.63 -3.06 1.33
C GLU A 263 -1.15 -2.68 1.33
N ALA A 264 -0.28 -3.55 1.82
CA ALA A 264 1.14 -3.26 1.94
C ALA A 264 1.77 -2.95 0.58
N LEU A 265 1.44 -3.75 -0.43
CA LEU A 265 1.94 -3.60 -1.79
C LEU A 265 1.29 -2.45 -2.54
N LEU A 266 0.00 -2.16 -2.30
CA LEU A 266 -0.64 -0.97 -2.83
C LEU A 266 0.05 0.30 -2.29
N MET A 267 0.32 0.34 -0.99
CA MET A 267 1.06 1.41 -0.33
C MET A 267 2.46 1.53 -0.92
N ALA A 268 3.17 0.41 -1.08
CA ALA A 268 4.53 0.39 -1.62
C ALA A 268 4.62 1.00 -3.03
N GLY A 269 3.66 0.68 -3.90
CA GLY A 269 3.61 1.18 -5.27
C GLY A 269 4.54 0.42 -6.23
N ASP A 270 4.73 0.96 -7.43
CA ASP A 270 5.62 0.39 -8.45
C ASP A 270 7.11 0.50 -8.06
N GLY A 271 7.95 -0.33 -8.69
CA GLY A 271 9.38 -0.42 -8.42
C GLY A 271 9.75 -1.55 -7.46
N GLU A 272 10.99 -1.51 -6.96
CA GLU A 272 11.53 -2.57 -6.10
C GLU A 272 11.05 -2.42 -4.65
N VAL A 273 10.37 -3.45 -4.15
CA VAL A 273 9.91 -3.57 -2.77
C VAL A 273 10.78 -4.58 -2.04
N PHE A 274 11.37 -4.15 -0.93
CA PHE A 274 12.25 -4.98 -0.12
C PHE A 274 11.46 -5.65 1.00
N VAL A 275 11.33 -6.98 0.96
CA VAL A 275 10.76 -7.75 2.06
C VAL A 275 11.88 -8.09 3.02
N VAL A 276 11.80 -7.61 4.25
CA VAL A 276 12.89 -7.70 5.24
C VAL A 276 12.52 -8.53 6.48
N GLY A 277 11.48 -9.35 6.35
CA GLY A 277 11.08 -10.37 7.33
C GLY A 277 9.95 -9.94 8.27
N GLY A 278 9.63 -10.68 9.33
CA GLY A 278 10.26 -11.91 9.80
C GLY A 278 9.76 -13.19 9.10
N ALA A 279 9.95 -14.35 9.74
CA ALA A 279 9.73 -15.68 9.14
C ALA A 279 8.39 -15.85 8.41
N GLY A 280 7.26 -15.44 9.02
CA GLY A 280 5.95 -15.53 8.38
C GLY A 280 5.83 -14.65 7.13
N VAL A 281 6.37 -13.43 7.20
CA VAL A 281 6.39 -12.49 6.06
C VAL A 281 7.29 -13.03 4.94
N PHE A 282 8.43 -13.64 5.28
CA PHE A 282 9.27 -14.30 4.28
C PHE A 282 8.58 -15.51 3.66
N ALA A 283 7.92 -16.36 4.45
CA ALA A 283 7.19 -17.52 3.97
C ALA A 283 6.06 -17.14 3.00
N ASP A 284 5.32 -16.07 3.30
CA ASP A 284 4.27 -15.56 2.42
C ASP A 284 4.83 -14.96 1.12
N ALA A 285 5.97 -14.26 1.20
CA ALA A 285 6.53 -13.53 0.06
C ALA A 285 7.39 -14.39 -0.87
N LEU A 286 8.09 -15.41 -0.36
CA LEU A 286 9.03 -16.24 -1.11
C LEU A 286 8.41 -16.89 -2.37
N PRO A 287 7.14 -17.37 -2.37
CA PRO A 287 6.49 -17.89 -3.56
C PRO A 287 6.24 -16.86 -4.67
N HIS A 288 6.34 -15.57 -4.38
CA HIS A 288 6.06 -14.47 -5.31
C HIS A 288 7.30 -13.62 -5.62
N ALA A 289 8.40 -13.87 -4.92
CA ALA A 289 9.61 -13.07 -5.02
C ALA A 289 10.33 -13.23 -6.37
N ASP A 290 10.92 -12.13 -6.85
CA ASP A 290 11.72 -12.09 -8.08
C ASP A 290 13.21 -12.35 -7.78
N ARG A 291 13.67 -11.86 -6.62
CA ARG A 291 15.08 -11.86 -6.21
C ARG A 291 15.23 -12.11 -4.72
N LEU A 292 16.32 -12.79 -4.35
CA LEU A 292 16.78 -12.89 -2.97
C LEU A 292 18.17 -12.24 -2.87
N VAL A 293 18.38 -11.45 -1.82
CA VAL A 293 19.69 -10.96 -1.38
C VAL A 293 19.93 -11.54 0.01
N VAL A 294 20.75 -12.58 0.06
CA VAL A 294 20.96 -13.40 1.25
C VAL A 294 22.37 -13.17 1.77
N SER A 295 22.49 -12.73 3.02
CA SER A 295 23.75 -12.78 3.77
C SER A 295 23.85 -14.14 4.46
N GLU A 296 24.61 -15.08 3.90
CA GLU A 296 24.93 -16.39 4.49
C GLU A 296 25.97 -16.21 5.61
N VAL A 297 25.51 -16.16 6.87
CA VAL A 297 26.34 -15.92 8.04
C VAL A 297 27.01 -17.22 8.51
N HIS A 298 28.33 -17.19 8.73
CA HIS A 298 29.14 -18.33 9.18
C HIS A 298 28.95 -18.63 10.69
N GLN A 299 27.70 -18.60 11.16
CA GLN A 299 27.32 -18.88 12.54
C GLN A 299 26.05 -19.74 12.55
N ALA A 300 26.00 -20.70 13.47
CA ALA A 300 24.87 -21.61 13.66
C ALA A 300 24.36 -21.53 15.12
N PRO A 301 23.66 -20.44 15.51
CA PRO A 301 23.12 -20.30 16.86
C PRO A 301 22.14 -21.42 17.18
N GLN A 302 22.44 -22.20 18.21
CA GLN A 302 21.66 -23.40 18.59
C GLN A 302 20.37 -23.05 19.34
N ASP A 303 20.28 -21.83 19.87
CA ASP A 303 19.14 -21.30 20.59
C ASP A 303 18.26 -20.38 19.72
N ALA A 304 18.40 -20.46 18.39
CA ALA A 304 17.53 -19.76 17.46
C ALA A 304 16.09 -20.31 17.50
N ASP A 305 15.12 -19.40 17.43
CA ASP A 305 13.68 -19.71 17.46
C ASP A 305 12.98 -19.40 16.13
N THR A 306 13.67 -18.70 15.24
CA THR A 306 13.13 -18.18 13.99
C THR A 306 14.07 -18.55 12.84
N PHE A 307 13.51 -19.17 11.79
CA PHE A 307 14.27 -19.70 10.66
C PHE A 307 13.75 -19.15 9.33
N PHE A 308 14.63 -19.03 8.34
CA PHE A 308 14.25 -18.70 6.97
C PHE A 308 13.64 -19.94 6.28
N PRO A 309 12.62 -19.77 5.42
CA PRO A 309 12.13 -20.87 4.60
C PRO A 309 13.22 -21.41 3.66
N GLU A 310 13.16 -22.69 3.32
CA GLU A 310 14.14 -23.32 2.42
C GLU A 310 14.11 -22.66 1.02
N ILE A 311 15.29 -22.33 0.50
CA ILE A 311 15.45 -21.85 -0.88
C ILE A 311 15.34 -23.06 -1.81
N GLY A 312 14.18 -23.21 -2.44
CA GLY A 312 13.88 -24.33 -3.34
C GLY A 312 14.68 -24.33 -4.65
N PRO A 313 14.56 -25.42 -5.45
CA PRO A 313 15.32 -25.60 -6.69
C PRO A 313 14.96 -24.61 -7.80
N ASP A 314 13.84 -23.90 -7.67
CA ASP A 314 13.40 -22.86 -8.62
C ASP A 314 14.25 -21.58 -8.54
N TRP A 315 15.16 -21.50 -7.57
CA TRP A 315 16.08 -20.38 -7.38
C TRP A 315 17.44 -20.69 -7.97
N ARG A 316 17.96 -19.75 -8.75
CA ARG A 316 19.31 -19.81 -9.32
C ARG A 316 20.21 -18.77 -8.67
N GLU A 317 21.33 -19.20 -8.11
CA GLU A 317 22.41 -18.30 -7.68
C GLU A 317 22.96 -17.54 -8.90
N ILE A 318 22.97 -16.21 -8.83
CA ILE A 318 23.48 -15.32 -9.87
C ILE A 318 24.77 -14.62 -9.46
N SER A 319 25.05 -14.49 -8.15
CA SER A 319 26.32 -13.98 -7.65
C SER A 319 26.57 -14.41 -6.21
N ARG A 320 27.85 -14.51 -5.84
CA ARG A 320 28.34 -14.73 -4.47
C ARG A 320 29.54 -13.84 -4.22
N ARG A 321 29.54 -13.12 -3.10
CA ARG A 321 30.58 -12.17 -2.72
C ARG A 321 31.00 -12.40 -1.25
N PRO A 322 32.26 -12.73 -0.97
CA PRO A 322 32.71 -12.95 0.40
C PRO A 322 32.82 -11.64 1.18
N ALA A 323 32.52 -11.70 2.48
CA ALA A 323 32.72 -10.64 3.45
C ALA A 323 33.25 -11.24 4.78
N ASP A 324 33.60 -10.38 5.75
CA ASP A 324 34.09 -10.85 7.04
C ASP A 324 32.94 -11.42 7.88
N GLY A 325 32.94 -12.74 8.08
CA GLY A 325 31.95 -13.48 8.87
C GLY A 325 30.67 -13.90 8.14
N PHE A 326 30.54 -13.59 6.84
CA PHE A 326 29.39 -13.98 6.01
C PHE A 326 29.71 -13.87 4.51
N GLU A 327 28.86 -14.43 3.65
CA GLU A 327 28.87 -14.20 2.20
C GLU A 327 27.55 -13.56 1.75
N VAL A 328 27.61 -12.62 0.80
CA VAL A 328 26.40 -12.09 0.14
C VAL A 328 26.15 -12.91 -1.11
N VAL A 329 25.03 -13.62 -1.12
CA VAL A 329 24.57 -14.46 -2.21
C VAL A 329 23.28 -13.89 -2.77
N GLU A 330 23.25 -13.71 -4.09
CA GLU A 330 22.07 -13.22 -4.79
C GLU A 330 21.46 -14.33 -5.63
N TYR A 331 20.16 -14.51 -5.49
CA TYR A 331 19.38 -15.47 -6.26
C TYR A 331 18.36 -14.76 -7.12
N ARG A 332 18.06 -15.35 -8.28
CA ARG A 332 16.94 -14.96 -9.12
C ARG A 332 16.07 -16.19 -9.36
N ARG A 333 14.75 -15.97 -9.42
CA ARG A 333 13.82 -17.02 -9.81
C ARG A 333 14.08 -17.45 -11.27
N GLY A 334 14.16 -18.77 -11.48
CA GLY A 334 14.56 -19.43 -12.73
C GLY A 334 13.48 -19.49 -13.81
#